data_AF-A0A7X3XK04-F1
#
_entry.id   AF-A0A7X3XK04-F1
#
_cell.length_a   1.000
_cell.length_b   1.000
_cell.length_c   1.000
_cell.angle_alpha   90.00
_cell.angle_beta   90.00
_cell.angle_gamma   90.00
#
_symmetry.space_group_name_H-M   'P 1'
#
loop_
_entity.id
_entity.type
_entity.pdbx_description
1 polymer ?
#
loop_
_entity_poly.entity_id
_entity_poly.type
_entity_poly.pdbx_seq_one_letter_code
_entity_poly.pdbx_strand_id
1 'polypeptide(L)'
;MINPKITDTVEKLQTASRNIPTVWDGRNSILEMKEGGSTQWKQMEWMGFYFEFLCETHFNGIIDMPGKKYGNTIFDAFQEISWDFKAHAANTTRHDVVTNDVEAIKNTLDNYGHYGLILAIGEVEYNDEKRTFKKWHDELKEGISKYETNRINRGAMSRRRKTEFVLSEIHFICLDNETLDQCSSLYHQGRNSNGRPRPPKFNVNIQKIPDGALVATEDF
;
A
#
# COMPACT_ATOMS: atom_id res chain seq x y z
N MET A 1 21.41 11.78 7.15
CA MET A 1 21.53 10.77 8.24
C MET A 1 20.17 10.64 8.89
N ILE A 2 19.67 9.41 9.01
CA ILE A 2 18.36 9.13 9.58
C ILE A 2 18.41 9.39 11.09
N ASN A 3 17.35 9.98 11.63
CA ASN A 3 17.24 10.28 13.05
C ASN A 3 17.27 8.96 13.87
N PRO A 4 18.09 8.85 14.94
CA PRO A 4 18.15 7.64 15.76
C PRO A 4 16.78 7.16 16.27
N LYS A 5 15.87 8.08 16.61
CA LYS A 5 14.50 7.70 17.04
C LYS A 5 13.71 6.98 15.95
N ILE A 6 13.90 7.36 14.68
CA ILE A 6 13.26 6.69 13.54
C ILE A 6 13.82 5.26 13.43
N THR A 7 15.13 5.09 13.65
CA THR A 7 15.77 3.76 13.62
C THR A 7 15.24 2.88 14.74
N ASP A 8 15.15 3.39 15.97
CA ASP A 8 14.55 2.68 17.12
C ASP A 8 13.09 2.27 16.86
N THR A 9 12.31 3.13 16.20
CA THR A 9 10.93 2.83 15.79
C THR A 9 10.90 1.72 14.74
N VAL A 10 11.77 1.78 13.72
CA VAL A 10 11.87 0.74 12.69
C VAL A 10 12.25 -0.62 13.28
N GLU A 11 13.19 -0.68 14.21
CA GLU A 11 13.59 -1.95 14.86
C GLU A 11 12.42 -2.63 15.60
N LYS A 12 11.57 -1.84 16.27
CA LYS A 12 10.36 -2.34 16.93
C LYS A 12 9.34 -2.85 15.92
N LEU A 13 9.14 -2.11 14.84
CA LEU A 13 8.21 -2.49 13.76
C LEU A 13 8.67 -3.75 13.04
N GLN A 14 9.96 -3.86 12.74
CA GLN A 14 10.59 -5.05 12.15
C GLN A 14 10.40 -6.27 13.06
N THR A 15 10.62 -6.10 14.36
CA THR A 15 10.40 -7.20 15.33
C THR A 15 8.93 -7.60 15.38
N ALA A 16 8.01 -6.63 15.37
CA ALA A 16 6.58 -6.89 15.38
C ALA A 16 6.07 -7.56 14.10
N SER A 17 6.67 -7.23 12.95
CA SER A 17 6.27 -7.74 11.64
C SER A 17 6.50 -9.24 11.47
N ARG A 18 7.37 -9.85 12.29
CA ARG A 18 7.57 -11.31 12.34
C ARG A 18 6.31 -12.11 12.66
N ASN A 19 5.31 -11.46 13.26
CA ASN A 19 4.04 -12.09 13.60
C ASN A 19 3.00 -11.97 12.48
N ILE A 20 3.30 -11.23 11.41
CA ILE A 20 2.42 -11.10 10.24
C ILE A 20 2.39 -12.46 9.51
N PRO A 21 1.21 -13.00 9.17
CA PRO A 21 1.11 -14.26 8.44
C PRO A 21 1.79 -14.13 7.07
N THR A 22 2.46 -15.19 6.60
CA THR A 22 3.19 -15.15 5.33
C THR A 22 2.33 -15.50 4.12
N VAL A 23 1.22 -16.21 4.31
CA VAL A 23 0.30 -16.60 3.22
C VAL A 23 -1.03 -15.90 3.41
N TRP A 24 -1.39 -15.06 2.44
CA TRP A 24 -2.65 -14.32 2.41
C TRP A 24 -3.57 -14.87 1.32
N ASP A 25 -4.47 -15.79 1.69
CA ASP A 25 -5.55 -16.20 0.80
C ASP A 25 -6.53 -15.04 0.62
N GLY A 26 -6.80 -14.66 -0.62
CA GLY A 26 -7.59 -13.47 -0.91
C GLY A 26 -9.05 -13.56 -0.48
N ARG A 27 -9.63 -14.77 -0.37
CA ARG A 27 -11.02 -14.91 0.12
C ARG A 27 -11.06 -14.71 1.62
N ASN A 28 -10.19 -15.41 2.33
CA ASN A 28 -10.07 -15.33 3.78
C ASN A 28 -9.70 -13.90 4.20
N SER A 29 -8.71 -13.29 3.55
CA SER A 29 -8.27 -11.91 3.81
C SER A 29 -9.40 -10.89 3.63
N ILE A 30 -10.20 -11.02 2.57
CA ILE A 30 -11.34 -10.13 2.32
C ILE A 30 -12.45 -10.33 3.36
N LEU A 31 -12.72 -11.57 3.76
CA LEU A 31 -13.72 -11.87 4.80
C LEU A 31 -13.26 -11.36 6.17
N GLU A 32 -12.00 -11.57 6.52
CA GLU A 32 -11.39 -11.08 7.77
C GLU A 32 -11.44 -9.55 7.83
N MET A 33 -11.06 -8.85 6.76
CA MET A 33 -11.22 -7.39 6.70
C MET A 33 -12.68 -6.95 6.83
N LYS A 34 -13.63 -7.68 6.22
CA LYS A 34 -15.05 -7.37 6.29
C LYS A 34 -15.60 -7.56 7.72
N GLU A 35 -15.22 -8.65 8.38
CA GLU A 35 -15.63 -8.99 9.74
C GLU A 35 -14.98 -8.06 10.78
N GLY A 36 -13.73 -7.67 10.54
CA GLY A 36 -12.98 -6.69 11.33
C GLY A 36 -13.42 -5.23 11.11
N GLY A 37 -14.38 -4.98 10.21
CA GLY A 37 -14.96 -3.64 10.01
C GLY A 37 -14.16 -2.70 9.10
N SER A 38 -13.13 -3.19 8.40
CA SER A 38 -12.41 -2.41 7.40
C SER A 38 -13.37 -1.92 6.31
N THR A 39 -13.24 -0.68 5.85
CA THR A 39 -14.08 -0.15 4.76
C THR A 39 -13.52 -0.49 3.38
N GLN A 40 -12.29 -1.04 3.32
CA GLN A 40 -11.52 -1.20 2.09
C GLN A 40 -11.62 -2.61 1.48
N TRP A 41 -12.24 -3.58 2.16
CA TRP A 41 -12.36 -4.97 1.67
C TRP A 41 -13.00 -5.08 0.28
N LYS A 42 -13.83 -4.10 -0.12
CA LYS A 42 -14.48 -4.05 -1.43
C LYS A 42 -13.53 -3.69 -2.57
N GLN A 43 -12.29 -3.27 -2.31
CA GLN A 43 -11.36 -2.81 -3.34
C GLN A 43 -10.69 -3.97 -4.10
N MET A 44 -10.13 -3.67 -5.27
CA MET A 44 -9.40 -4.68 -6.07
C MET A 44 -7.99 -4.94 -5.55
N GLU A 45 -7.36 -3.92 -4.98
CA GLU A 45 -6.00 -3.98 -4.42
C GLU A 45 -6.05 -4.52 -2.97
N TRP A 46 -6.80 -5.61 -2.77
CA TRP A 46 -7.12 -6.15 -1.45
C TRP A 46 -5.87 -6.46 -0.62
N MET A 47 -4.78 -6.93 -1.24
CA MET A 47 -3.54 -7.27 -0.53
C MET A 47 -2.90 -6.04 0.14
N GLY A 48 -3.01 -4.86 -0.46
CA GLY A 48 -2.48 -3.63 0.14
C GLY A 48 -3.31 -3.21 1.35
N PHE A 49 -4.63 -3.29 1.25
CA PHE A 49 -5.53 -3.00 2.36
C PHE A 49 -5.50 -4.06 3.46
N TYR A 50 -5.24 -5.31 3.09
CA TYR A 50 -5.07 -6.38 4.06
C TYR A 50 -3.76 -6.22 4.82
N PHE A 51 -2.68 -5.81 4.15
CA PHE A 51 -1.44 -5.44 4.82
C PHE A 51 -1.65 -4.28 5.81
N GLU A 52 -2.36 -3.23 5.42
CA GLU A 52 -2.75 -2.13 6.31
C GLU A 52 -3.53 -2.64 7.54
N PHE A 53 -4.54 -3.50 7.33
CA PHE A 53 -5.31 -4.13 8.40
C PHE A 53 -4.46 -4.99 9.36
N LEU A 54 -3.47 -5.73 8.83
CA LEU A 54 -2.53 -6.49 9.64
C LEU A 54 -1.61 -5.56 10.44
N CYS A 55 -1.12 -4.48 9.83
CA CYS A 55 -0.33 -3.45 10.52
C CYS A 55 -1.11 -2.81 11.68
N GLU A 56 -2.40 -2.53 11.51
CA GLU A 56 -3.28 -2.02 12.59
C GLU A 56 -3.24 -2.94 13.84
N THR A 57 -3.17 -4.25 13.62
CA THR A 57 -3.11 -5.24 14.70
C THR A 57 -1.71 -5.40 15.26
N HIS A 58 -0.71 -5.62 14.40
CA HIS A 58 0.64 -5.99 14.81
C HIS A 58 1.51 -4.80 15.25
N PHE A 59 1.24 -3.59 14.75
CA PHE A 59 1.98 -2.37 15.11
C PHE A 59 1.28 -1.53 16.17
N ASN A 60 0.15 -2.02 16.71
CA ASN A 60 -0.57 -1.36 17.78
C ASN A 60 0.34 -1.08 19.00
N GLY A 61 0.35 0.16 19.47
CA GLY A 61 1.19 0.61 20.59
C GLY A 61 2.65 0.91 20.22
N ILE A 62 3.04 0.74 18.95
CA ILE A 62 4.37 1.15 18.42
C ILE A 62 4.25 2.46 17.63
N ILE A 63 3.20 2.60 16.80
CA ILE A 63 2.94 3.77 15.96
C ILE A 63 1.45 4.17 16.04
N ASP A 64 1.16 5.45 15.83
CA ASP A 64 -0.21 5.96 15.81
C ASP A 64 -0.88 5.69 14.46
N MET A 65 -2.09 5.11 14.50
CA MET A 65 -2.93 4.83 13.32
C MET A 65 -4.36 5.34 13.58
N PRO A 66 -4.94 6.19 12.72
CA PRO A 66 -4.36 6.72 11.48
C PRO A 66 -3.29 7.78 11.75
N GLY A 67 -2.42 8.01 10.77
CA GLY A 67 -1.37 9.02 10.81
C GLY A 67 -1.85 10.46 10.63
N LYS A 68 -0.90 11.35 10.34
CA LYS A 68 -1.18 12.79 10.14
C LYS A 68 -1.98 13.03 8.86
N LYS A 69 -2.84 14.05 8.92
CA LYS A 69 -3.65 14.51 7.78
C LYS A 69 -3.07 15.80 7.20
N TYR A 70 -2.87 15.80 5.89
CA TYR A 70 -2.50 16.98 5.10
C TYR A 70 -3.53 17.17 3.98
N GLY A 71 -4.31 18.25 4.07
CA GLY A 71 -5.43 18.49 3.15
C GLY A 71 -6.44 17.35 3.18
N ASN A 72 -6.56 16.60 2.08
CA ASN A 72 -7.45 15.44 1.96
C ASN A 72 -6.74 14.08 2.11
N THR A 73 -5.41 14.09 2.31
CA THR A 73 -4.60 12.88 2.43
C THR A 73 -4.35 12.60 3.90
N ILE A 74 -4.60 11.36 4.31
CA ILE A 74 -4.28 10.84 5.64
C ILE A 74 -3.23 9.76 5.40
N PHE A 75 -2.10 9.86 6.09
CA PHE A 75 -1.08 8.80 6.09
C PHE A 75 -1.57 7.61 6.90
N ASP A 76 -1.09 6.42 6.54
CA ASP A 76 -1.53 5.18 7.18
C ASP A 76 -1.13 5.18 8.67
N ALA A 77 0.07 5.69 9.00
CA ALA A 77 0.51 5.86 10.39
C ALA A 77 1.42 7.09 10.63
N PHE A 78 1.66 7.39 11.91
CA PHE A 78 2.64 8.40 12.33
C PHE A 78 3.41 7.96 13.58
N GLN A 79 4.73 8.09 13.53
CA GLN A 79 5.63 8.01 14.69
C GLN A 79 6.98 8.60 14.26
N GLU A 80 7.37 9.73 14.86
CA GLU A 80 8.40 10.68 14.41
C GLU A 80 8.16 11.30 13.01
N ILE A 81 7.79 10.47 12.04
CA ILE A 81 7.50 10.79 10.64
C ILE A 81 6.17 10.16 10.22
N SER A 82 5.65 10.59 9.07
CA SER A 82 4.47 9.94 8.47
C SER A 82 4.89 8.67 7.72
N TRP A 83 4.12 7.60 7.88
CA TRP A 83 4.35 6.30 7.25
C TRP A 83 3.19 5.92 6.32
N ASP A 84 3.52 5.39 5.14
CA ASP A 84 2.58 4.68 4.28
C ASP A 84 2.88 3.18 4.26
N PHE A 85 1.82 2.37 4.23
CA PHE A 85 1.90 0.92 4.06
C PHE A 85 1.52 0.57 2.64
N LYS A 86 2.36 -0.24 1.98
CA LYS A 86 2.11 -0.67 0.61
C LYS A 86 2.46 -2.15 0.47
N ALA A 87 1.76 -2.83 -0.43
CA ALA A 87 2.08 -4.20 -0.82
C ALA A 87 2.39 -4.25 -2.31
N HIS A 88 3.43 -4.98 -2.69
CA HIS A 88 3.92 -5.10 -4.06
C HIS A 88 4.14 -6.55 -4.46
N ALA A 89 3.72 -6.89 -5.67
CA ALA A 89 3.90 -8.23 -6.22
C ALA A 89 5.33 -8.36 -6.75
N ALA A 90 6.10 -9.34 -6.27
CA ALA A 90 7.47 -9.60 -6.71
C ALA A 90 7.53 -10.14 -8.15
N ASN A 91 6.57 -10.99 -8.52
CA ASN A 91 6.46 -11.65 -9.82
C ASN A 91 5.79 -10.74 -10.88
N THR A 92 6.23 -9.50 -10.99
CA THR A 92 5.75 -8.51 -11.97
C THR A 92 6.89 -7.79 -12.70
N THR A 93 6.61 -7.18 -13.84
CA THR A 93 7.59 -6.39 -14.61
C THR A 93 7.57 -4.90 -14.27
N ARG A 94 6.62 -4.47 -13.43
CA ARG A 94 6.49 -3.08 -12.99
C ARG A 94 6.88 -2.95 -11.53
N HIS A 95 8.00 -2.31 -11.28
CA HIS A 95 8.58 -2.16 -9.95
C HIS A 95 8.26 -0.79 -9.34
N ASP A 96 7.20 -0.13 -9.80
CA ASP A 96 6.78 1.17 -9.29
C ASP A 96 5.61 1.02 -8.30
N VAL A 97 5.71 1.73 -7.18
CA VAL A 97 4.69 1.81 -6.14
C VAL A 97 4.16 3.24 -6.10
N VAL A 98 2.87 3.39 -6.37
CA VAL A 98 2.16 4.67 -6.26
C VAL A 98 1.90 4.95 -4.79
N THR A 99 2.40 6.09 -4.29
CA THR A 99 2.31 6.47 -2.86
C THR A 99 1.19 7.49 -2.62
N ASN A 100 1.36 8.40 -1.65
CA ASN A 100 0.45 9.48 -1.37
C ASN A 100 0.64 10.70 -2.27
N ASP A 101 -0.22 11.71 -2.08
CA ASP A 101 -0.16 12.93 -2.87
C ASP A 101 1.15 13.70 -2.62
N VAL A 102 1.65 14.34 -3.68
CA VAL A 102 2.94 15.04 -3.67
C VAL A 102 3.00 16.14 -2.61
N GLU A 103 1.92 16.89 -2.42
CA GLU A 103 1.85 17.98 -1.44
C GLU A 103 1.91 17.43 -0.01
N ALA A 104 1.17 16.36 0.30
CA ALA A 104 1.23 15.74 1.63
C ALA A 104 2.61 15.16 1.97
N ILE A 105 3.28 14.53 0.99
CA ILE A 105 4.63 14.00 1.17
C ILE A 105 5.64 15.15 1.36
N LYS A 106 5.55 16.21 0.55
CA LYS A 106 6.39 17.40 0.72
C LYS A 106 6.21 18.05 2.10
N ASN A 107 4.97 18.19 2.56
CA ASN A 107 4.71 18.70 3.91
C ASN A 107 5.31 17.80 5.00
N THR A 108 5.31 16.47 4.82
CA THR A 108 5.96 15.54 5.76
C THR A 108 7.48 15.75 5.77
N LEU A 109 8.10 15.86 4.60
CA LEU A 109 9.53 16.12 4.45
C LEU A 109 9.93 17.46 5.07
N ASP A 110 9.17 18.53 4.83
CA ASP A 110 9.45 19.86 5.38
C ASP A 110 9.34 19.88 6.91
N ASN A 111 8.41 19.12 7.48
CA ASN A 111 8.16 19.13 8.92
C ASN A 111 9.07 18.16 9.71
N TYR A 112 9.44 17.01 9.14
CA TYR A 112 10.11 15.93 9.87
C TYR A 112 11.40 15.43 9.19
N GLY A 113 11.75 15.97 8.03
CA GLY A 113 12.94 15.62 7.26
C GLY A 113 12.82 14.33 6.46
N HIS A 114 11.95 13.39 6.84
CA HIS A 114 11.77 12.11 6.15
C HIS A 114 10.30 11.73 6.01
N TYR A 115 10.03 10.94 4.97
CA TYR A 115 8.78 10.24 4.70
C TYR A 115 9.04 8.73 4.75
N GLY A 116 8.21 8.01 5.48
CA GLY A 116 8.34 6.57 5.70
C GLY A 116 7.47 5.74 4.75
N LEU A 117 8.02 4.65 4.24
CA LEU A 117 7.30 3.63 3.47
C LEU A 117 7.61 2.25 4.07
N ILE A 118 6.57 1.55 4.54
CA ILE A 118 6.66 0.14 4.91
C ILE A 118 6.08 -0.67 3.76
N LEU A 119 6.93 -1.47 3.11
CA LEU A 119 6.61 -2.14 1.85
C LEU A 119 6.67 -3.66 2.02
N ALA A 120 5.50 -4.30 2.01
CA ALA A 120 5.39 -5.75 1.87
C ALA A 120 5.65 -6.17 0.43
N ILE A 121 6.57 -7.11 0.22
CA ILE A 121 6.91 -7.70 -1.08
C ILE A 121 6.61 -9.19 -1.01
N GLY A 122 6.00 -9.72 -2.06
CA GLY A 122 5.62 -11.13 -2.11
C GLY A 122 5.12 -11.59 -3.46
N GLU A 123 5.08 -12.89 -3.68
CA GLU A 123 4.53 -13.47 -4.91
C GLU A 123 3.01 -13.45 -4.90
N VAL A 124 2.38 -13.29 -6.06
CA VAL A 124 0.92 -13.35 -6.18
C VAL A 124 0.47 -14.43 -7.14
N GLU A 125 -0.62 -15.10 -6.78
CA GLU A 125 -1.39 -15.89 -7.73
C GLU A 125 -2.47 -15.04 -8.38
N TYR A 126 -2.70 -15.28 -9.67
CA TYR A 126 -3.74 -14.60 -10.43
C TYR A 126 -4.94 -15.51 -10.64
N ASN A 127 -6.11 -14.89 -10.58
CA ASN A 127 -7.41 -15.52 -10.77
C ASN A 127 -7.50 -16.35 -12.07
N ASP A 128 -8.28 -17.43 -11.99
CA ASP A 128 -8.49 -18.39 -13.05
C ASP A 128 -9.14 -17.78 -14.31
N GLU A 129 -9.10 -18.52 -15.42
CA GLU A 129 -9.68 -18.09 -16.69
C GLU A 129 -11.20 -17.86 -16.59
N LYS A 130 -11.88 -18.64 -15.72
CA LYS A 130 -13.32 -18.54 -15.45
C LYS A 130 -13.68 -17.35 -14.55
N ARG A 131 -12.67 -16.66 -14.01
CA ARG A 131 -12.75 -15.49 -13.12
C ARG A 131 -13.59 -15.76 -11.86
N THR A 132 -13.49 -16.94 -11.28
CA THR A 132 -14.29 -17.40 -10.13
C THR A 132 -14.12 -16.51 -8.90
N PHE A 133 -12.90 -16.04 -8.61
CA PHE A 133 -12.67 -15.09 -7.51
C PHE A 133 -13.36 -13.74 -7.73
N LYS A 134 -13.38 -13.25 -8.98
CA LYS A 134 -14.05 -11.99 -9.32
C LYS A 134 -15.56 -12.11 -9.10
N LYS A 135 -16.17 -13.19 -9.61
CA LYS A 135 -17.61 -13.44 -9.48
C LYS A 135 -18.01 -13.50 -8.01
N TRP A 136 -17.30 -14.30 -7.22
CA TRP A 136 -17.51 -14.38 -5.78
C TRP A 136 -17.40 -13.02 -5.08
N HIS A 137 -16.35 -12.25 -5.35
CA HIS A 137 -16.17 -10.96 -4.69
C HIS A 137 -17.20 -9.91 -5.17
N ASP A 138 -17.72 -10.00 -6.39
CA ASP A 138 -18.81 -9.13 -6.85
C ASP A 138 -20.16 -9.51 -6.23
N GLU A 139 -20.43 -10.81 -6.01
CA GLU A 139 -21.57 -11.31 -5.26
C GLU A 139 -21.51 -10.85 -3.78
N LEU A 140 -20.33 -10.95 -3.16
CA LEU A 140 -20.11 -10.51 -1.78
C LEU A 140 -20.36 -9.00 -1.58
N LYS A 141 -20.16 -8.19 -2.63
CA LYS A 141 -20.42 -6.74 -2.64
C LYS A 141 -21.88 -6.38 -2.87
N GLU A 142 -22.74 -7.36 -3.08
CA GLU A 142 -24.15 -7.18 -3.47
C GLU A 142 -24.32 -6.50 -4.84
N GLY A 143 -23.39 -6.77 -5.76
CA GLY A 143 -23.49 -6.36 -7.15
C GLY A 143 -22.31 -5.55 -7.69
N ILE A 144 -22.43 -5.17 -8.96
CA ILE A 144 -21.39 -4.43 -9.70
C ILE A 144 -21.62 -2.92 -9.63
N SER A 145 -20.54 -2.15 -9.52
CA SER A 145 -20.60 -0.68 -9.47
C SER A 145 -20.98 -0.08 -10.83
N LYS A 146 -21.47 1.17 -10.85
CA LYS A 146 -21.72 1.94 -12.08
C LYS A 146 -20.49 2.00 -13.00
N TYR A 147 -19.30 2.06 -12.43
CA TYR A 147 -18.04 2.01 -13.18
C TYR A 147 -17.90 0.68 -13.93
N GLU A 148 -18.17 -0.43 -13.25
CA GLU A 148 -18.09 -1.77 -13.82
C GLU A 148 -19.14 -1.98 -14.90
N THR A 149 -20.37 -1.50 -14.70
CA THR A 149 -21.43 -1.48 -15.72
C THR A 149 -20.99 -0.70 -16.97
N ASN A 150 -20.47 0.52 -16.80
CA ASN A 150 -19.96 1.33 -17.91
C ASN A 150 -18.76 0.68 -18.62
N ARG A 151 -17.92 -0.07 -17.90
CA ARG A 151 -16.80 -0.82 -18.49
C ARG A 151 -17.32 -1.97 -19.36
N ILE A 152 -18.31 -2.72 -18.87
CA ILE A 152 -18.96 -3.83 -19.61
C ILE A 152 -19.64 -3.29 -20.87
N ASN A 153 -20.40 -2.19 -20.78
CA ASN A 153 -21.07 -1.57 -21.92
C ASN A 153 -20.09 -1.12 -23.02
N ARG A 154 -18.84 -0.82 -22.66
CA ARG A 154 -17.77 -0.45 -23.61
C ARG A 154 -17.01 -1.66 -24.17
N GLY A 155 -17.39 -2.89 -23.80
CA GLY A 155 -16.71 -4.11 -24.23
C GLY A 155 -15.29 -4.28 -23.68
N ALA A 156 -14.85 -3.45 -22.73
CA ALA A 156 -13.53 -3.57 -22.15
C ALA A 156 -13.45 -4.79 -21.24
N MET A 157 -12.30 -5.45 -21.12
CA MET A 157 -12.08 -6.56 -20.20
C MET A 157 -11.63 -6.07 -18.82
N SER A 158 -12.10 -6.72 -17.74
CA SER A 158 -11.61 -6.40 -16.39
C SER A 158 -10.22 -7.01 -16.20
N ARG A 159 -9.35 -6.34 -15.44
CA ARG A 159 -8.04 -6.88 -15.06
C ARG A 159 -8.21 -8.19 -14.29
N ARG A 160 -7.26 -9.12 -14.45
CA ARG A 160 -7.21 -10.34 -13.59
C ARG A 160 -6.99 -9.89 -12.14
N ARG A 161 -7.73 -10.49 -11.21
CA ARG A 161 -7.58 -10.22 -9.77
C ARG A 161 -6.50 -11.13 -9.21
N LYS A 162 -5.81 -10.68 -8.17
CA LYS A 162 -4.93 -11.54 -7.38
C LYS A 162 -5.79 -12.39 -6.45
N THR A 163 -5.46 -13.65 -6.28
CA THR A 163 -6.17 -14.62 -5.44
C THR A 163 -5.41 -14.99 -4.20
N GLU A 164 -4.10 -14.85 -4.23
CA GLU A 164 -3.19 -15.12 -3.12
C GLU A 164 -2.04 -14.11 -3.14
N PHE A 165 -1.46 -13.85 -1.98
CA PHE A 165 -0.20 -13.15 -1.80
C PHE A 165 0.65 -13.92 -0.79
N VAL A 166 1.85 -14.34 -1.19
CA VAL A 166 2.84 -15.00 -0.33
C VAL A 166 3.93 -13.98 -0.02
N LEU A 167 3.89 -13.42 1.19
CA LEU A 167 4.86 -12.46 1.71
C LEU A 167 6.24 -13.11 1.77
N SER A 168 7.23 -12.43 1.18
CA SER A 168 8.64 -12.83 1.23
C SER A 168 9.46 -11.86 2.06
N GLU A 169 9.18 -10.55 1.96
CA GLU A 169 10.00 -9.51 2.59
C GLU A 169 9.12 -8.32 3.01
N ILE A 170 9.53 -7.63 4.08
CA ILE A 170 9.02 -6.29 4.43
C ILE A 170 10.19 -5.33 4.48
N HIS A 171 10.16 -4.28 3.66
CA HIS A 171 11.16 -3.22 3.63
C HIS A 171 10.69 -2.02 4.43
N PHE A 172 11.55 -1.51 5.32
CA PHE A 172 11.34 -0.29 6.08
C PHE A 172 12.20 0.82 5.48
N ILE A 173 11.57 1.72 4.75
CA ILE A 173 12.24 2.72 3.93
C ILE A 173 11.96 4.12 4.49
N CYS A 174 13.00 4.94 4.63
CA CYS A 174 12.92 6.35 5.02
C CYS A 174 13.53 7.22 3.92
N LEU A 175 12.69 8.00 3.26
CA LEU A 175 13.10 8.88 2.17
C LEU A 175 13.16 10.33 2.65
N ASP A 176 14.28 10.99 2.41
CA ASP A 176 14.38 12.45 2.43
C ASP A 176 14.14 13.03 1.02
N ASN A 177 14.30 14.34 0.84
CA ASN A 177 14.11 14.98 -0.47
C ASN A 177 15.05 14.39 -1.54
N GLU A 178 16.32 14.17 -1.21
CA GLU A 178 17.33 13.72 -2.17
C GLU A 178 17.07 12.29 -2.61
N THR A 179 16.87 11.38 -1.66
CA THR A 179 16.62 9.96 -1.92
C THR A 179 15.26 9.75 -2.62
N LEU A 180 14.22 10.51 -2.26
CA LEU A 180 12.93 10.48 -2.96
C LEU A 180 13.07 10.91 -4.43
N ASP A 181 13.82 11.99 -4.71
CA ASP A 181 14.04 12.48 -6.07
C ASP A 181 14.82 11.46 -6.94
N GLN A 182 15.71 10.68 -6.34
CA GLN A 182 16.47 9.64 -7.03
C GLN A 182 15.61 8.43 -7.45
N CYS A 183 14.66 8.04 -6.60
CA CYS A 183 13.89 6.82 -6.81
C CYS A 183 12.46 7.05 -7.31
N SER A 184 11.97 8.30 -7.40
CA SER A 184 10.56 8.56 -7.71
C SER A 184 10.31 9.36 -8.99
N SER A 185 9.07 9.28 -9.46
CA SER A 185 8.53 10.08 -10.57
C SER A 185 7.12 10.56 -10.25
N LEU A 186 6.60 11.52 -11.01
CA LEU A 186 5.23 12.00 -10.84
C LEU A 186 4.23 11.05 -11.52
N TYR A 187 3.24 10.60 -10.78
CA TYR A 187 2.10 9.84 -11.28
C TYR A 187 0.84 10.71 -11.40
N HIS A 188 0.39 10.88 -12.64
CA HIS A 188 -0.84 11.61 -12.96
C HIS A 188 -2.05 10.66 -12.97
N GLN A 189 -2.85 10.70 -11.90
CA GLN A 189 -3.98 9.79 -11.66
C GLN A 189 -5.25 10.08 -12.51
N GLY A 190 -5.13 10.91 -13.54
CA GLY A 190 -6.27 11.35 -14.36
C GLY A 190 -7.19 12.34 -13.65
N ARG A 191 -8.50 12.14 -13.74
CA ARG A 191 -9.53 13.07 -13.28
C ARG A 191 -10.47 12.45 -12.25
N ASN A 192 -11.00 13.30 -11.37
CA ASN A 192 -12.07 12.98 -10.44
C ASN A 192 -13.41 12.80 -11.17
N SER A 193 -14.41 12.27 -10.46
CA SER A 193 -15.79 12.12 -10.97
C SER A 193 -16.44 13.44 -11.38
N ASN A 194 -15.99 14.55 -10.79
CA ASN A 194 -16.37 15.92 -11.15
C ASN A 194 -15.58 16.51 -12.33
N GLY A 195 -14.74 15.70 -13.00
CA GLY A 195 -13.94 16.11 -14.14
C GLY A 195 -12.67 16.91 -13.81
N ARG A 196 -12.43 17.31 -12.55
CA ARG A 196 -11.21 18.03 -12.18
C ARG A 196 -9.98 17.09 -12.18
N PRO A 197 -8.78 17.56 -12.57
CA PRO A 197 -7.55 16.78 -12.41
C PRO A 197 -7.38 16.32 -10.95
N ARG A 198 -6.90 15.09 -10.78
CA ARG A 198 -6.49 14.61 -9.45
C ARG A 198 -5.10 15.15 -9.13
N PRO A 199 -4.83 15.52 -7.87
CA PRO A 199 -3.48 15.81 -7.42
C PRO A 199 -2.52 14.67 -7.83
N PRO A 200 -1.31 15.00 -8.31
CA PRO A 200 -0.32 13.98 -8.63
C PRO A 200 0.14 13.26 -7.35
N LYS A 201 0.64 12.05 -7.54
CA LYS A 201 1.28 11.25 -6.50
C LYS A 201 2.73 10.99 -6.86
N PHE A 202 3.55 10.63 -5.88
CA PHE A 202 4.83 10.02 -6.19
C PHE A 202 4.63 8.57 -6.64
N ASN A 203 5.50 8.14 -7.55
CA ASN A 203 5.61 6.77 -8.04
C ASN A 203 7.05 6.33 -7.78
N VAL A 204 7.24 5.58 -6.70
CA VAL A 204 8.56 5.15 -6.22
C VAL A 204 8.94 3.87 -6.94
N ASN A 205 10.07 3.88 -7.64
CA ASN A 205 10.66 2.70 -8.25
C ASN A 205 11.51 1.97 -7.21
N ILE A 206 11.06 0.80 -6.78
CA ILE A 206 11.65 0.08 -5.65
C ILE A 206 13.08 -0.39 -5.95
N GLN A 207 13.42 -0.62 -7.23
CA GLN A 207 14.77 -1.04 -7.65
C GLN A 207 15.78 0.12 -7.65
N LYS A 208 15.30 1.37 -7.49
CA LYS A 208 16.12 2.58 -7.45
C LYS A 208 16.19 3.19 -6.06
N ILE A 209 15.61 2.55 -5.06
CA ILE A 209 15.70 3.03 -3.67
C ILE A 209 17.17 3.01 -3.29
N PRO A 210 17.75 4.15 -2.86
CA PRO A 210 19.14 4.18 -2.41
C PRO A 210 19.32 3.37 -1.14
N ASP A 211 20.44 2.65 -1.00
CA ASP A 211 20.73 1.83 0.19
C ASP A 211 20.61 2.63 1.50
N GLY A 212 21.02 3.90 1.49
CA GLY A 212 20.92 4.78 2.65
C GLY A 212 19.49 5.14 3.08
N ALA A 213 18.48 4.87 2.24
CA ALA A 213 17.06 5.02 2.57
C ALA A 213 16.43 3.72 3.07
N LEU A 214 17.03 2.55 2.79
CA LEU A 214 16.56 1.27 3.30
C LEU A 214 17.11 1.06 4.72
N VAL A 215 16.25 1.20 5.73
CA VAL A 215 16.65 1.14 7.14
C VAL A 215 16.75 -0.30 7.62
N ALA A 216 15.77 -1.12 7.25
CA ALA A 216 15.72 -2.53 7.62
C ALA A 216 14.91 -3.34 6.61
N THR A 217 15.18 -4.65 6.59
CA THR A 217 14.39 -5.66 5.89
C THR A 217 14.06 -6.79 6.86
N GLU A 218 12.82 -7.25 6.88
CA GLU A 218 12.46 -8.53 7.50
C GLU A 218 12.15 -9.54 6.39
N ASP A 219 12.86 -10.67 6.41
CA ASP A 219 12.72 -11.77 5.45
C ASP A 219 11.90 -12.91 6.07
N PHE A 220 11.10 -13.62 5.27
CA PHE A 220 10.17 -14.66 5.70
C PHE A 220 10.41 -16.03 5.05
#